data_AF-A0A7V2ELI7-F1
#
_entry.id   AF-A0A7V2ELI7-F1
#
_cell.length_a   1.000
_cell.length_b   1.000
_cell.length_c   1.000
_cell.angle_alpha   90.00
_cell.angle_beta   90.00
_cell.angle_gamma   90.00
#
_symmetry.space_group_name_H-M   'P 1'
#
loop_
_entity.id
_entity.type
_entity.pdbx_description
1 polymer ?
#
loop_
_entity_poly.entity_id
_entity_poly.type
_entity_poly.pdbx_seq_one_letter_code
_entity_poly.pdbx_strand_id
1 'polypeptide(L)'
;MSEVLLVIGKPKYVGKGSGKSVRYHVRFLNRDVYLTPKSFSYLTKLAYQSVVTSHWAFEDASGWVRKEQFDCGDCQARYMYNLKKEMGRDAFPDKYKIYPSKPDLIVSDKNGRYKLNIGRPFLSIGYDNLLAFPDHEIRKIGAELKFEAERSCGGKEQNRMD
;
A
#
# COMPACT_ATOMS: atom_id res chain seq x y z
N MET A 1 18.51 -7.16 -10.45
CA MET A 1 17.20 -7.49 -9.86
C MET A 1 16.77 -6.31 -9.00
N SER A 2 15.62 -5.70 -9.29
CA SER A 2 15.07 -4.63 -8.46
C SER A 2 14.56 -5.23 -7.14
N GLU A 3 15.03 -4.75 -6.00
CA GLU A 3 14.60 -5.23 -4.68
C GLU A 3 13.18 -4.73 -4.38
N VAL A 4 12.20 -5.64 -4.28
CA VAL A 4 10.81 -5.26 -3.95
C VAL A 4 10.74 -4.75 -2.51
N LEU A 5 10.32 -3.51 -2.31
CA LEU A 5 10.31 -2.86 -1.00
C LEU A 5 9.01 -3.11 -0.23
N LEU A 6 7.86 -3.21 -0.91
CA LEU A 6 6.57 -3.47 -0.29
C LEU A 6 5.79 -4.54 -1.05
N VAL A 7 5.38 -5.59 -0.35
CA VAL A 7 4.49 -6.64 -0.84
C VAL A 7 3.23 -6.68 0.01
N ILE A 8 2.10 -6.34 -0.59
CA ILE A 8 0.78 -6.49 0.04
C ILE A 8 0.25 -7.88 -0.32
N GLY A 9 0.29 -8.77 0.67
CA GLY A 9 0.11 -10.22 0.47
C GLY A 9 -1.07 -10.81 1.25
N LYS A 10 -1.04 -12.15 1.37
CA LYS A 10 -2.12 -12.94 1.97
C LYS A 10 -2.45 -12.44 3.39
N PRO A 11 -3.72 -12.15 3.69
CA PRO A 11 -4.13 -11.91 5.07
C PRO A 11 -3.81 -13.16 5.91
N LYS A 12 -2.95 -13.02 6.93
CA LYS A 12 -2.68 -14.09 7.91
C LYS A 12 -3.18 -13.66 9.28
N TYR A 13 -4.20 -14.36 9.77
CA TYR A 13 -4.72 -14.20 11.11
C TYR A 13 -3.67 -14.64 12.14
N VAL A 14 -3.23 -13.71 12.99
CA VAL A 14 -2.37 -14.01 14.13
C VAL A 14 -3.18 -13.79 15.42
N GLY A 15 -3.46 -14.88 16.16
CA GLY A 15 -4.11 -14.79 17.47
C GLY A 15 -4.12 -16.12 18.24
N LYS A 16 -3.44 -16.17 19.38
CA LYS A 16 -3.62 -17.19 20.45
C LYS A 16 -4.19 -16.49 21.69
N GLY A 17 -5.18 -17.11 22.35
CA GLY A 17 -5.78 -16.62 23.60
C GLY A 17 -7.04 -15.75 23.42
N SER A 18 -7.85 -15.66 24.49
CA SER A 18 -9.27 -15.22 24.58
C SER A 18 -9.60 -13.76 24.20
N GLY A 19 -8.75 -13.08 23.44
CA GLY A 19 -8.92 -11.69 22.98
C GLY A 19 -8.31 -11.44 21.60
N LYS A 20 -8.59 -12.33 20.64
CA LYS A 20 -7.94 -12.34 19.31
C LYS A 20 -8.24 -11.04 18.53
N SER A 21 -7.27 -10.15 18.43
CA SER A 21 -7.29 -9.08 17.43
C SER A 21 -6.83 -9.64 16.08
N VAL A 22 -7.68 -9.56 15.05
CA VAL A 22 -7.30 -9.93 13.69
C VAL A 22 -6.13 -9.06 13.24
N ARG A 23 -5.09 -9.68 12.69
CA ARG A 23 -3.95 -8.99 12.09
C ARG A 23 -3.80 -9.43 10.64
N TYR A 24 -3.22 -8.56 9.82
CA TYR A 24 -3.01 -8.78 8.41
C TYR A 24 -1.54 -8.68 8.07
N HIS A 25 -1.04 -9.63 7.28
CA HIS A 25 0.38 -9.76 6.97
C HIS A 25 0.73 -8.97 5.72
N VAL A 26 1.77 -8.15 5.83
CA VAL A 26 2.39 -7.37 4.77
C VAL A 26 3.88 -7.58 4.86
N ARG A 27 4.59 -7.61 3.73
CA ARG A 27 6.05 -7.67 3.73
C ARG A 27 6.63 -6.32 3.32
N PHE A 28 7.46 -5.74 4.17
CA PHE A 28 8.13 -4.46 3.95
C PHE A 28 9.63 -4.62 4.18
N LEU A 29 10.47 -4.26 3.20
CA LEU A 29 11.93 -4.43 3.25
C LEU A 29 12.36 -5.85 3.65
N ASN A 30 11.71 -6.87 3.07
CA ASN A 30 11.90 -8.28 3.41
C ASN A 30 11.58 -8.66 4.87
N ARG A 31 10.89 -7.80 5.62
CA ARG A 31 10.39 -8.08 6.97
C ARG A 31 8.89 -8.30 6.95
N ASP A 32 8.43 -9.23 7.76
CA ASP A 32 7.00 -9.47 7.93
C ASP A 32 6.43 -8.49 8.96
N VAL A 33 5.43 -7.71 8.54
CA VAL A 33 4.71 -6.70 9.33
C VAL A 33 3.26 -7.16 9.49
N TYR A 34 2.71 -7.00 10.69
CA TYR A 34 1.35 -7.41 11.03
C TYR A 34 0.50 -6.19 11.38
N LEU A 35 -0.44 -5.85 10.50
CA LEU A 35 -1.26 -4.65 10.59
C LEU A 35 -2.62 -4.92 11.22
N THR A 36 -3.19 -3.94 11.90
CA THR A 36 -4.65 -3.97 12.20
C THR A 36 -5.48 -3.95 10.91
N PRO A 37 -6.78 -4.29 10.97
CA PRO A 37 -7.69 -4.08 9.84
C PRO A 37 -7.70 -2.66 9.30
N LYS A 38 -7.72 -1.66 10.19
CA LYS A 38 -7.72 -0.24 9.78
C LYS A 38 -6.41 0.17 9.14
N SER A 39 -5.26 -0.19 9.73
CA SER A 39 -3.95 0.07 9.12
C SER A 39 -3.80 -0.60 7.75
N PHE A 40 -4.23 -1.86 7.63
CA PHE A 40 -4.19 -2.58 6.35
C PHE A 40 -5.04 -1.92 5.27
N SER A 41 -6.26 -1.47 5.62
CA SER A 41 -7.13 -0.74 4.70
C SER A 41 -6.47 0.57 4.23
N TYR A 42 -5.91 1.35 5.15
CA TYR A 42 -5.23 2.60 4.82
C TYR A 42 -4.02 2.37 3.92
N LEU A 43 -3.21 1.35 4.20
CA LEU A 43 -2.08 0.99 3.36
C LEU A 43 -2.53 0.55 1.96
N THR A 44 -3.63 -0.20 1.87
CA THR A 44 -4.18 -0.67 0.59
C THR A 44 -4.67 0.50 -0.27
N LYS A 45 -5.35 1.49 0.33
CA LYS A 45 -5.76 2.73 -0.36
C LYS A 45 -4.57 3.54 -0.86
N LEU A 46 -3.55 3.68 -0.03
CA LEU A 46 -2.30 4.36 -0.41
C LEU A 46 -1.60 3.63 -1.57
N ALA A 47 -1.49 2.31 -1.51
CA ALA A 47 -0.89 1.49 -2.56
C ALA A 47 -1.69 1.53 -3.86
N TYR A 48 -3.02 1.50 -3.76
CA TYR A 48 -3.92 1.67 -4.90
C TYR A 48 -3.65 3.00 -5.61
N GLN A 49 -3.66 4.10 -4.87
CA GLN A 49 -3.43 5.43 -5.43
C GLN A 49 -2.07 5.50 -6.13
N SER A 50 -1.02 4.95 -5.53
CA SER A 50 0.31 4.87 -6.16
C SER A 50 0.32 4.13 -7.50
N VAL A 51 -0.53 3.11 -7.68
CA VAL A 51 -0.62 2.36 -8.94
C VAL A 51 -1.44 3.11 -9.98
N VAL A 52 -2.64 3.58 -9.63
CA VAL A 52 -3.57 4.16 -10.61
C VAL A 52 -3.16 5.55 -11.08
N THR A 53 -2.53 6.36 -10.23
CA THR A 53 -2.05 7.69 -10.67
C THR A 53 -0.80 7.61 -11.51
N SER A 54 0.00 6.54 -11.41
CA SER A 54 1.23 6.38 -12.21
C SER A 54 1.00 6.32 -13.73
N HIS A 55 -0.25 6.22 -14.19
CA HIS A 55 -0.61 6.14 -15.62
C HIS A 55 -1.04 7.48 -16.22
N TRP A 56 -1.34 8.50 -15.41
CA TRP A 56 -1.84 9.78 -15.88
C TRP A 56 -0.68 10.78 -15.83
N ALA A 57 -0.09 11.09 -16.99
CA ALA A 57 1.06 11.99 -17.12
C ALA A 57 0.66 13.48 -16.99
N PHE A 58 0.05 13.86 -15.87
CA PHE A 58 -0.19 15.27 -15.52
C PHE A 58 0.37 15.55 -14.13
N GLU A 59 0.83 16.78 -13.92
CA GLU A 59 1.69 17.23 -12.82
C GLU A 59 1.13 16.99 -11.38
N ASP A 60 -0.14 16.58 -11.26
CA ASP A 60 -0.83 16.20 -10.01
C ASP A 60 -0.98 14.68 -9.77
N ALA A 61 -0.41 13.84 -10.64
CA ALA A 61 -0.46 12.37 -10.58
C ALA A 61 0.43 11.73 -9.51
N SER A 62 0.55 12.37 -8.35
CA SER A 62 1.63 12.15 -7.38
C SER A 62 1.31 11.15 -6.27
N GLY A 63 0.27 10.32 -6.45
CA GLY A 63 -0.09 9.25 -5.52
C GLY A 63 -0.68 9.74 -4.19
N TRP A 64 -1.09 11.01 -4.10
CA TRP A 64 -1.67 11.58 -2.89
C TRP A 64 -3.13 11.17 -2.69
N VAL A 65 -3.48 10.88 -1.44
CA VAL A 65 -4.82 10.57 -0.96
C VAL A 65 -5.17 11.59 0.13
N ARG A 66 -6.32 12.27 0.00
CA ARG A 66 -6.82 13.20 1.02
C ARG A 66 -7.31 12.44 2.25
N LYS A 67 -7.20 13.05 3.45
CA LYS A 67 -7.67 12.44 4.70
C LYS A 67 -9.12 11.95 4.62
N GLU A 68 -10.00 12.66 3.91
CA GLU A 68 -11.42 12.33 3.80
C GLU A 68 -11.69 11.08 2.94
N GLN A 69 -10.72 10.66 2.11
CA GLN A 69 -10.85 9.48 1.24
C GLN A 69 -10.49 8.17 1.97
N PHE A 70 -9.89 8.25 3.16
CA PHE A 70 -9.52 7.08 3.93
C PHE A 70 -10.67 6.49 4.73
N ASP A 71 -11.45 7.35 5.38
CA ASP A 71 -12.57 6.96 6.24
C ASP A 71 -13.43 8.20 6.53
N CYS A 72 -14.67 7.99 6.94
CA CYS A 72 -15.51 9.07 7.47
C CYS A 72 -15.13 9.39 8.94
N GLY A 73 -15.37 10.65 9.37
CA GLY A 73 -15.17 11.10 10.75
C GLY A 73 -13.87 11.89 10.98
N ASP A 74 -13.33 11.87 12.20
CA ASP A 74 -12.17 12.69 12.61
C ASP A 74 -10.94 11.87 13.04
N CYS A 75 -11.04 10.54 13.03
CA CYS A 75 -9.98 9.65 13.54
C CYS A 75 -8.87 9.34 12.52
N GLN A 76 -8.90 9.91 11.31
CA GLN A 76 -7.99 9.50 10.22
C GLN A 76 -6.53 9.82 10.53
N ALA A 77 -6.26 10.96 11.18
CA ALA A 77 -4.90 11.30 11.60
C ALA A 77 -4.33 10.27 12.60
N ARG A 78 -5.17 9.80 13.53
CA ARG A 78 -4.81 8.76 14.51
C ARG A 78 -4.55 7.42 13.83
N TYR A 79 -5.41 7.00 12.90
CA TYR A 79 -5.21 5.75 12.16
C TYR A 79 -3.98 5.81 11.27
N MET A 80 -3.70 6.96 10.64
CA MET A 80 -2.48 7.16 9.88
C MET A 80 -1.23 7.11 10.75
N TYR A 81 -1.27 7.73 11.93
CA TYR A 81 -0.20 7.62 12.92
C TYR A 81 0.04 6.16 13.34
N ASN A 82 -1.03 5.40 13.62
CA ASN A 82 -0.94 3.99 13.97
C ASN A 82 -0.35 3.16 12.83
N LEU A 83 -0.77 3.40 11.57
CA LEU A 83 -0.19 2.75 10.41
C LEU A 83 1.30 3.05 10.29
N LYS A 84 1.72 4.32 10.40
CA LYS A 84 3.15 4.69 10.39
C LYS A 84 3.92 4.00 11.51
N LYS A 85 3.33 3.87 12.69
CA LYS A 85 3.93 3.15 13.83
C LYS A 85 4.05 1.65 13.57
N GLU A 86 3.01 1.01 13.02
CA GLU A 86 3.00 -0.43 12.69
C GLU A 86 3.95 -0.79 11.56
N MET A 87 4.07 0.07 10.54
CA MET A 87 5.07 -0.05 9.48
C MET A 87 6.50 0.27 9.97
N GLY A 88 6.60 0.83 11.17
CA GLY A 88 7.83 1.05 11.92
C GLY A 88 8.62 2.29 11.53
N ARG A 89 8.74 3.24 12.48
CA ARG A 89 9.90 4.16 12.54
C ARG A 89 11.22 3.38 12.68
N ASP A 90 11.17 2.18 13.26
CA ASP A 90 12.33 1.33 13.58
C ASP A 90 12.50 0.13 12.63
N ALA A 91 11.65 0.01 11.60
CA ALA A 91 11.63 -1.15 10.71
C ALA A 91 12.69 -1.11 9.60
N PHE A 92 13.51 -0.07 9.50
CA PHE A 92 14.62 -0.04 8.54
C PHE A 92 15.79 -0.90 9.05
N PRO A 93 16.20 -1.95 8.30
CA PRO A 93 17.48 -2.60 8.53
C PRO A 93 18.64 -1.60 8.60
N ASP A 94 19.67 -1.91 9.38
CA ASP A 94 20.88 -1.08 9.48
C ASP A 94 21.51 -0.79 8.12
N LYS A 95 21.41 -1.74 7.17
CA LYS A 95 21.84 -1.56 5.77
C LYS A 95 21.09 -0.46 5.01
N TYR A 96 19.98 0.07 5.52
CA TYR A 96 19.28 1.24 4.99
C TYR A 96 19.37 2.47 5.91
N LYS A 97 20.08 2.38 7.04
CA LYS A 97 20.43 3.55 7.87
C LYS A 97 21.48 4.47 7.20
N ILE A 98 22.16 3.95 6.18
CA ILE A 98 23.15 4.67 5.35
C ILE A 98 22.51 5.66 4.37
N TYR A 99 21.19 5.62 4.16
CA TYR A 99 20.49 6.69 3.42
C TYR A 99 20.34 7.91 4.35
N PRO A 100 21.03 9.03 4.07
CA PRO A 100 21.11 10.19 4.97
C PRO A 100 19.75 10.88 5.19
N SER A 101 18.82 10.67 4.26
CA SER A 101 17.39 10.88 4.45
C SER A 101 16.74 9.51 4.54
N LYS A 102 16.14 9.15 5.69
CA LYS A 102 15.19 8.04 5.73
C LYS A 102 13.86 8.58 5.21
N PRO A 103 13.49 8.41 3.92
CA PRO A 103 12.16 8.80 3.51
C PRO A 103 11.16 8.00 4.34
N ASP A 104 10.30 8.68 5.08
CA ASP A 104 9.12 8.03 5.67
C ASP A 104 8.39 7.30 4.54
N LEU A 105 8.11 6.00 4.72
CA LEU A 105 7.33 5.22 3.74
C LEU A 105 6.02 5.90 3.39
N ILE A 106 5.43 6.60 4.37
CA ILE A 106 4.22 7.38 4.22
C ILE A 106 4.53 8.83 4.55
N VAL A 107 4.50 9.69 3.54
CA VAL A 107 4.68 11.14 3.73
C VAL A 107 3.34 11.84 3.76
N SER A 108 3.30 12.99 4.44
CA SER A 108 2.14 13.87 4.52
C SER A 108 2.51 15.26 4.01
N ASP A 109 1.55 15.98 3.43
CA ASP A 109 1.72 17.38 3.07
C ASP A 109 0.97 18.32 4.03
N LYS A 110 1.12 19.64 3.79
CA LYS A 110 0.43 20.68 4.56
C LYS A 110 -1.09 20.73 4.38
N ASN A 111 -1.61 20.05 3.36
CA ASN A 111 -3.03 20.02 3.01
C ASN A 111 -3.76 18.80 3.60
N GLY A 112 -3.10 18.02 4.46
CA GLY A 112 -3.68 16.81 5.05
C GLY A 112 -3.83 15.66 4.05
N ARG A 113 -2.97 15.63 3.03
CA ARG A 113 -2.85 14.51 2.09
C ARG A 113 -1.72 13.58 2.50
N TYR A 114 -1.83 12.31 2.14
CA TYR A 114 -0.86 11.27 2.41
C TYR A 114 -0.51 10.50 1.13
N LYS A 115 0.74 10.05 0.99
CA LYS A 115 1.15 9.17 -0.12
C LYS A 115 2.17 8.15 0.32
N LEU A 116 2.29 7.05 -0.42
CA LEU A 116 3.48 6.20 -0.34
C LEU A 116 4.66 6.91 -0.98
N ASN A 117 5.79 6.90 -0.28
CA ASN A 117 7.05 7.40 -0.77
C ASN A 117 7.92 6.26 -1.32
N ILE A 118 7.32 5.41 -2.15
CA ILE A 118 8.00 4.34 -2.88
C ILE A 118 7.53 4.36 -4.33
N GLY A 119 8.47 4.13 -5.26
CA GLY A 119 8.14 4.01 -6.68
C GLY A 119 7.39 2.73 -7.01
N ARG A 120 6.57 2.75 -8.06
CA ARG A 120 5.83 1.58 -8.57
C ARG A 120 6.69 0.33 -8.79
N PRO A 121 7.93 0.39 -9.33
CA PRO A 121 8.77 -0.80 -9.51
C PRO A 121 9.12 -1.54 -8.21
N PHE A 122 8.95 -0.87 -7.06
CA PHE A 122 9.26 -1.39 -5.74
C PHE A 122 8.02 -1.83 -4.95
N LEU A 123 6.83 -1.70 -5.56
CA LEU A 123 5.55 -2.06 -5.00
C LEU A 123 4.99 -3.30 -5.71
N SER A 124 4.71 -4.35 -4.94
CA SER A 124 4.04 -5.55 -5.41
C SER A 124 2.73 -5.71 -4.66
N ILE A 125 1.64 -5.92 -5.38
CA ILE A 125 0.31 -6.12 -4.80
C ILE A 125 -0.21 -7.48 -5.26
N GLY A 126 -0.56 -8.35 -4.32
CA GLY A 126 -1.24 -9.61 -4.63
C GLY A 126 -2.74 -9.38 -4.75
N TYR A 127 -3.21 -8.96 -5.92
CA TYR A 127 -4.63 -8.61 -6.18
C TYR A 127 -5.60 -9.75 -5.86
N ASP A 128 -5.23 -11.01 -6.15
CA ASP A 128 -6.06 -12.17 -5.80
C ASP A 128 -6.30 -12.29 -4.29
N ASN A 129 -5.34 -11.84 -3.46
CA ASN A 129 -5.52 -11.83 -2.01
C ASN A 129 -6.47 -10.71 -1.55
N LEU A 130 -6.47 -9.57 -2.26
CA LEU A 130 -7.41 -8.47 -1.97
C LEU A 130 -8.84 -8.83 -2.39
N LEU A 131 -9.00 -9.57 -3.50
CA LEU A 131 -10.29 -10.08 -3.96
C LEU A 131 -10.94 -11.06 -2.97
N ALA A 132 -10.14 -11.82 -2.24
CA ALA A 132 -10.62 -12.75 -1.19
C ALA A 132 -10.87 -12.07 0.17
N PHE A 133 -10.66 -10.75 0.28
CA PHE A 133 -10.73 -10.06 1.56
C PHE A 133 -12.19 -9.90 2.06
N PRO A 134 -12.46 -9.97 3.39
CA PRO A 134 -13.84 -9.85 3.90
C PRO A 134 -14.48 -8.49 3.63
N ASP A 135 -13.68 -7.41 3.70
CA ASP A 135 -14.12 -6.04 3.47
C ASP A 135 -14.40 -5.76 1.99
N HIS A 136 -15.59 -5.23 1.70
CA HIS A 136 -16.05 -4.97 0.34
C HIS A 136 -15.23 -3.89 -0.39
N GLU A 137 -14.78 -2.85 0.33
CA GLU A 137 -13.99 -1.78 -0.25
C GLU A 137 -12.61 -2.30 -0.70
N ILE A 138 -11.99 -3.16 0.11
CA ILE A 138 -10.72 -3.81 -0.25
C ILE A 138 -10.88 -4.75 -1.45
N ARG A 139 -11.98 -5.49 -1.54
CA ARG A 139 -12.26 -6.32 -2.73
C ARG A 139 -12.40 -5.47 -3.99
N LYS A 140 -13.09 -4.33 -3.89
CA LYS A 140 -13.24 -3.39 -5.01
C LYS A 140 -11.88 -2.87 -5.49
N ILE A 141 -11.02 -2.44 -4.56
CA ILE A 141 -9.63 -2.05 -4.87
C ILE A 141 -8.88 -3.20 -5.56
N GLY A 142 -9.01 -4.43 -5.06
CA GLY A 142 -8.41 -5.62 -5.66
C GLY A 142 -8.84 -5.86 -7.11
N ALA A 143 -10.13 -5.69 -7.40
CA ALA A 143 -10.70 -5.84 -8.74
C ALA A 143 -10.17 -4.78 -9.70
N GLU A 144 -10.15 -3.51 -9.28
CA GLU A 144 -9.62 -2.41 -10.10
C GLU A 144 -8.13 -2.57 -10.38
N LEU A 145 -7.33 -2.96 -9.38
CA LEU A 145 -5.90 -3.20 -9.57
C LEU A 145 -5.62 -4.36 -10.53
N LYS A 146 -6.44 -5.42 -10.48
CA LYS A 146 -6.33 -6.55 -11.41
C LYS A 146 -6.63 -6.09 -12.84
N PHE A 147 -7.72 -5.35 -13.03
CA PHE A 147 -8.08 -4.79 -14.33
C PHE A 147 -6.97 -3.89 -14.91
N GLU A 148 -6.40 -3.00 -14.09
CA GLU A 148 -5.29 -2.12 -14.51
C GLU A 148 -4.01 -2.89 -14.87
N ALA A 149 -3.72 -3.98 -14.15
CA ALA A 149 -2.58 -4.84 -14.46
C ALA A 149 -2.78 -5.58 -15.79
N GLU A 150 -3.97 -6.13 -16.03
CA GLU A 150 -4.35 -6.83 -17.26
C GLU A 150 -4.32 -5.88 -18.48
N ARG A 151 -4.87 -4.67 -18.34
CA ARG A 151 -4.82 -3.62 -19.38
C ARG A 151 -3.37 -3.23 -19.73
N SER A 152 -2.50 -3.11 -18.72
CA SER A 152 -1.09 -2.74 -18.92
C SER A 152 -0.27 -3.83 -19.63
N CYS A 153 -0.65 -5.10 -19.49
CA CYS A 153 0.01 -6.24 -20.12
C CYS A 153 -0.56 -6.58 -21.51
N GLY A 154 -1.87 -6.44 -21.72
CA GLY A 154 -2.55 -6.75 -22.98
C GLY A 154 -2.24 -5.78 -24.13
N GLY A 155 -1.73 -4.58 -23.85
CA GLY A 155 -1.35 -3.60 -24.88
C GLY A 155 -0.02 -3.87 -25.59
N LYS A 156 0.74 -4.90 -25.20
CA LYS A 156 2.06 -5.21 -25.80
C LYS A 156 2.02 -6.18 -26.98
N GLU A 157 0.89 -6.84 -27.24
CA GLU A 157 0.77 -7.82 -28.33
C GLU A 157 0.32 -7.24 -29.68
N GLN A 158 -0.17 -6.00 -29.74
CA GLN A 158 -0.71 -5.43 -30.98
C GLN A 158 0.33 -4.72 -31.88
N ASN A 159 1.57 -4.48 -31.42
CA ASN A 159 2.60 -3.74 -32.16
C ASN A 159 3.79 -4.62 -32.64
N ARG A 160 3.55 -5.91 -32.92
CA ARG A 160 4.58 -6.85 -33.42
C ARG A 160 4.18 -7.56 -34.71
N MET A 161 3.26 -6.97 -35.47
CA MET A 161 2.95 -7.38 -36.83
C MET A 161 2.83 -6.13 -37.68
N ASP A 162 3.98 -5.60 -38.12
CA ASP A 162 4.16 -4.82 -39.35
C ASP A 162 5.66 -4.87 -39.71
#